data_AF-A0A2E7ME11-F1
#
_entry.id   AF-A0A2E7ME11-F1
#
_cell.length_a   1.000
_cell.length_b   1.000
_cell.length_c   1.000
_cell.angle_alpha   90.00
_cell.angle_beta   90.00
_cell.angle_gamma   90.00
#
_symmetry.space_group_name_H-M   'P 1'
#
loop_
_entity.id
_entity.type
_entity.pdbx_description
1 polymer ?
#
loop_
_entity_poly.entity_id
_entity_poly.type
_entity_poly.pdbx_seq_one_letter_code
_entity_poly.pdbx_strand_id
1 'polypeptide(L)'
;MLSRGRDFPPVARCNTLTPALFTAAFLLATVSLSPGCSSSIRNQSQGSSGGEDDSAQEPDGGDTVSSDDDDSAAAADDDDSAAAGDDDDSAAAGDDDDSADFIDPGDAFVGVTYCIDWDTVTLTKPADFAFVMLATVGQFPLLLNPTGVAIAANEIIMIGGTAMQDTCSQDLTMPTVNPTETTAGTYTPPHFKVGPVDIDLQTNSGSMALFNFMVEGDFSGDASQIRNGVLEGAIDITAYASFACNGTPSPCYPCPSGTGQCIDFRGEDAVWSDNGEGPMTPTQ
;
A
#
# COMPACT_ATOMS: atom_id res chain seq x y z
N MET A 1 -5.13 24.96 -61.73
CA MET A 1 -6.20 25.41 -60.82
C MET A 1 -5.72 25.26 -59.39
N LEU A 2 -5.99 26.27 -58.58
CA LEU A 2 -5.31 26.63 -57.34
C LEU A 2 -5.61 25.72 -56.13
N SER A 3 -4.59 25.66 -55.27
CA SER A 3 -4.50 25.20 -53.89
C SER A 3 -5.68 25.55 -52.97
N ARG A 4 -6.00 24.65 -52.03
CA ARG A 4 -6.55 24.99 -50.70
C ARG A 4 -5.95 24.10 -49.62
N GLY A 5 -4.90 24.61 -48.98
CA GLY A 5 -4.49 24.22 -47.64
C GLY A 5 -5.51 24.67 -46.61
N ARG A 6 -5.63 23.93 -45.51
CA ARG A 6 -6.33 24.37 -44.30
C ARG A 6 -5.29 24.74 -43.26
N ASP A 7 -5.15 26.04 -43.06
CA ASP A 7 -4.44 26.65 -41.95
C ASP A 7 -5.25 26.43 -40.66
N PHE A 8 -4.59 25.90 -39.63
CA PHE A 8 -5.08 25.96 -38.26
C PHE A 8 -4.58 27.25 -37.60
N PRO A 9 -5.42 27.98 -36.84
CA PRO A 9 -4.99 29.18 -36.14
C PRO A 9 -4.09 28.84 -34.93
N PRO A 10 -3.12 29.72 -34.58
CA PRO A 10 -2.30 29.54 -33.39
C PRO A 10 -3.13 29.79 -32.13
N VAL A 11 -3.08 28.82 -31.20
CA VAL A 11 -3.64 28.96 -29.85
C VAL A 11 -2.79 29.96 -29.07
N ALA A 12 -3.46 30.98 -28.54
CA ALA A 12 -2.86 32.06 -27.77
C ALA A 12 -2.21 31.55 -26.49
N ARG A 13 -0.96 31.98 -26.25
CA ARG A 13 -0.27 31.84 -24.96
C ARG A 13 -0.85 32.88 -24.00
N CYS A 14 -1.48 32.43 -22.91
CA CYS A 14 -1.79 33.30 -21.79
C CYS A 14 -0.51 33.60 -20.99
N ASN A 15 -0.25 34.89 -20.82
CA ASN A 15 0.85 35.44 -20.05
C ASN A 15 0.82 34.97 -18.59
N THR A 16 2.02 34.68 -18.11
CA THR A 16 2.43 34.63 -16.72
C THR A 16 1.91 35.84 -15.93
N LEU A 17 1.07 35.57 -14.94
CA LEU A 17 0.78 36.49 -13.84
C LEU A 17 1.62 36.07 -12.63
N THR A 18 2.58 36.94 -12.31
CA THR A 18 3.37 36.96 -11.09
C THR A 18 2.45 37.09 -9.87
N PRO A 19 2.49 36.18 -8.88
CA PRO A 19 1.93 36.47 -7.57
C PRO A 19 2.96 37.23 -6.73
N ALA A 20 2.46 38.29 -6.14
CA ALA A 20 3.17 39.24 -5.31
C ALA A 20 3.83 38.62 -4.07
N LEU A 21 4.94 39.25 -3.68
CA LEU A 21 5.52 39.19 -2.34
C LEU A 21 4.43 39.35 -1.26
N PHE A 22 4.10 38.27 -0.58
CA PHE A 22 3.43 38.33 0.72
C PHE A 22 4.49 38.50 1.81
N THR A 23 4.64 39.74 2.26
CA THR A 23 5.35 40.09 3.49
C THR A 23 4.51 39.58 4.67
N ALA A 24 4.78 38.36 5.13
CA ALA A 24 4.21 37.87 6.39
C ALA A 24 4.90 38.59 7.56
N ALA A 25 4.18 39.51 8.19
CA ALA A 25 4.57 40.13 9.44
C ALA A 25 4.55 39.07 10.56
N PHE A 26 5.74 38.61 10.94
CA PHE A 26 5.96 37.73 12.08
C PHE A 26 5.71 38.53 13.37
N LEU A 27 4.50 38.43 13.93
CA LEU A 27 4.17 39.02 15.22
C LEU A 27 4.77 38.12 16.32
N LEU A 28 5.89 38.57 16.87
CA LEU A 28 6.60 37.94 17.98
C LEU A 28 5.77 38.10 19.28
N ALA A 29 4.93 37.11 19.60
CA ALA A 29 4.29 37.01 20.91
C ALA A 29 5.26 36.32 21.89
N THR A 30 6.08 37.11 22.58
CA THR A 30 6.88 36.66 23.71
C THR A 30 5.96 36.36 24.90
N VAL A 31 5.59 35.09 25.09
CA VAL A 31 4.99 34.65 26.36
C VAL A 31 6.12 34.28 27.31
N SER A 32 6.39 35.17 28.25
CA SER A 32 7.20 34.92 29.43
C SER A 32 6.42 34.04 30.42
N LEU A 33 6.75 32.75 30.51
CA LEU A 33 6.41 31.93 31.68
C LEU A 33 7.62 31.78 32.59
N SER A 34 7.38 32.13 33.84
CA SER A 34 8.27 32.22 34.98
C SER A 34 8.79 30.87 35.49
N PRO A 35 9.94 30.84 36.18
CA PRO A 35 10.46 29.64 36.82
C PRO A 35 9.70 29.34 38.12
N GLY A 36 9.06 28.16 38.18
CA GLY A 36 8.34 27.64 39.34
C GLY A 36 9.03 26.43 39.95
N CYS A 37 9.19 26.47 41.27
CA CYS A 37 10.00 25.65 42.17
C CYS A 37 9.94 24.11 42.07
N SER A 38 11.09 23.53 42.43
CA SER A 38 11.37 22.15 42.85
C SER A 38 10.38 21.49 43.82
N SER A 39 10.27 20.16 43.70
CA SER A 39 10.20 19.19 44.81
C SER A 39 10.57 17.80 44.24
N SER A 40 11.83 17.38 44.30
CA SER A 40 12.35 16.38 45.26
C SER A 40 11.33 15.33 45.72
N ILE A 41 11.32 14.16 45.06
CA ILE A 41 11.04 12.89 45.73
C ILE A 41 12.09 11.87 45.27
N ARG A 42 12.95 11.50 46.24
CA ARG A 42 13.78 10.30 46.18
C ARG A 42 12.85 9.10 46.28
N ASN A 43 13.02 8.11 45.41
CA ASN A 43 12.88 6.73 45.86
C ASN A 43 13.93 5.87 45.15
N GLN A 44 14.94 5.49 45.92
CA GLN A 44 15.90 4.45 45.59
C GLN A 44 15.41 3.12 46.15
N SER A 45 15.97 2.05 45.58
CA SER A 45 16.04 0.67 46.08
C SER A 45 14.84 -0.21 45.73
N GLN A 46 14.97 -1.49 45.40
CA GLN A 46 16.11 -2.38 45.14
C GLN A 46 15.52 -3.74 44.72
N GLY A 47 16.26 -4.48 43.89
CA GLY A 47 16.26 -5.96 43.87
C GLY A 47 15.17 -6.64 43.03
N SER A 48 15.36 -7.86 42.53
CA SER A 48 16.54 -8.71 42.37
C SER A 48 16.09 -9.92 41.53
N SER A 49 16.94 -10.29 40.58
CA SER A 49 17.21 -11.62 40.00
C SER A 49 16.45 -12.86 40.50
N GLY A 50 16.05 -13.70 39.55
CA GLY A 50 15.80 -15.15 39.66
C GLY A 50 14.83 -15.57 38.57
N GLY A 51 14.97 -16.64 37.80
CA GLY A 51 15.88 -17.77 37.61
C GLY A 51 15.41 -18.41 36.28
N GLU A 52 16.24 -19.17 35.55
CA GLU A 52 16.12 -20.65 35.46
C GLU A 52 14.74 -21.09 34.93
N ASP A 53 14.55 -21.97 33.96
CA ASP A 53 15.33 -22.89 33.14
C ASP A 53 14.29 -23.43 32.12
N ASP A 54 14.70 -24.38 31.28
CA ASP A 54 13.90 -25.26 30.44
C ASP A 54 13.70 -24.84 28.99
N SER A 55 13.90 -25.70 28.00
CA SER A 55 14.63 -26.96 27.85
C SER A 55 14.49 -27.28 26.36
N ALA A 56 15.54 -27.86 25.77
CA ALA A 56 15.59 -28.25 24.37
C ALA A 56 14.48 -29.25 23.97
N GLN A 57 14.00 -29.16 22.73
CA GLN A 57 13.64 -30.35 21.96
C GLN A 57 13.80 -30.12 20.45
N GLU A 58 14.78 -30.83 19.90
CA GLU A 58 15.07 -31.02 18.47
C GLU A 58 14.05 -32.02 17.83
N PRO A 59 14.05 -32.15 16.49
CA PRO A 59 12.89 -32.47 15.68
C PRO A 59 12.73 -33.97 15.39
N ASP A 60 11.49 -34.43 15.14
CA ASP A 60 11.23 -35.79 14.63
C ASP A 60 9.89 -35.89 13.88
N GLY A 61 9.91 -36.61 12.77
CA GLY A 61 8.74 -37.12 12.03
C GLY A 61 8.47 -36.37 10.71
N GLY A 62 8.86 -36.84 9.51
CA GLY A 62 9.02 -38.22 9.11
C GLY A 62 7.66 -38.90 8.93
N ASP A 63 6.98 -38.68 7.80
CA ASP A 63 6.26 -39.77 7.16
C ASP A 63 6.14 -39.58 5.64
N THR A 64 6.43 -40.68 4.96
CA THR A 64 6.43 -40.90 3.53
C THR A 64 5.10 -41.54 3.14
N VAL A 65 4.41 -41.01 2.13
CA VAL A 65 3.38 -41.77 1.41
C VAL A 65 3.75 -41.87 -0.06
N SER A 66 4.21 -43.06 -0.42
CA SER A 66 4.25 -43.62 -1.77
C SER A 66 2.90 -44.21 -2.13
N SER A 67 2.45 -44.02 -3.38
CA SER A 67 1.62 -44.92 -4.21
C SER A 67 1.04 -44.06 -5.36
N ASP A 68 1.51 -44.14 -6.60
CA ASP A 68 1.33 -45.22 -7.59
C ASP A 68 -0.13 -45.73 -7.65
N ASP A 69 -0.80 -45.46 -8.77
CA ASP A 69 -1.83 -46.26 -9.47
C ASP A 69 -2.42 -45.36 -10.60
N ASP A 70 -1.96 -45.46 -11.84
CA ASP A 70 -2.31 -46.46 -12.87
C ASP A 70 -3.78 -46.43 -13.36
N ASP A 71 -3.86 -46.56 -14.69
CA ASP A 71 -4.92 -47.19 -15.47
C ASP A 71 -6.11 -46.39 -16.04
N SER A 72 -5.98 -46.21 -17.37
CA SER A 72 -6.87 -46.77 -18.40
C SER A 72 -8.11 -45.96 -18.78
N ALA A 73 -8.14 -45.37 -19.97
CA ALA A 73 -8.45 -45.97 -21.28
C ALA A 73 -9.96 -46.08 -21.59
N ALA A 74 -10.33 -45.41 -22.67
CA ALA A 74 -11.35 -45.78 -23.67
C ALA A 74 -12.82 -45.90 -23.24
N ALA A 75 -13.63 -44.97 -23.76
CA ALA A 75 -14.88 -45.22 -24.48
C ALA A 75 -15.33 -43.88 -25.08
N ALA A 76 -15.93 -43.74 -26.26
CA ALA A 76 -16.09 -44.53 -27.46
C ALA A 76 -16.73 -43.53 -28.46
N ASP A 77 -16.50 -43.72 -29.74
CA ASP A 77 -17.25 -43.09 -30.83
C ASP A 77 -18.78 -43.28 -30.69
N ASP A 78 -19.57 -42.33 -31.18
CA ASP A 78 -20.64 -42.52 -32.18
C ASP A 78 -21.53 -41.26 -32.23
N ASP A 79 -21.48 -40.44 -33.28
CA ASP A 79 -22.07 -40.57 -34.63
C ASP A 79 -23.46 -39.91 -34.74
N ASP A 80 -23.46 -38.84 -35.54
CA ASP A 80 -24.51 -38.25 -36.36
C ASP A 80 -25.99 -38.58 -36.12
N SER A 81 -26.81 -37.52 -36.03
CA SER A 81 -28.01 -37.40 -36.87
C SER A 81 -28.54 -35.96 -36.89
N ALA A 82 -28.49 -35.36 -38.08
CA ALA A 82 -29.14 -34.10 -38.41
C ALA A 82 -30.68 -34.19 -38.33
N ALA A 83 -31.30 -33.14 -37.81
CA ALA A 83 -32.66 -32.76 -38.17
C ALA A 83 -32.76 -31.24 -38.19
N ALA A 84 -32.82 -30.69 -39.39
CA ALA A 84 -33.29 -29.33 -39.63
C ALA A 84 -34.78 -29.24 -39.29
N GLY A 85 -35.16 -28.20 -38.56
CA GLY A 85 -36.53 -27.84 -38.25
C GLY A 85 -36.58 -26.38 -37.81
N ASP A 86 -36.63 -25.49 -38.79
CA ASP A 86 -37.21 -24.14 -38.63
C ASP A 86 -38.63 -24.27 -38.07
N ASP A 87 -38.97 -23.48 -37.05
CA ASP A 87 -40.12 -22.56 -37.17
C ASP A 87 -40.17 -21.56 -36.00
N ASP A 88 -40.36 -20.32 -36.43
CA ASP A 88 -40.35 -19.02 -35.76
C ASP A 88 -41.38 -18.80 -34.64
N ASP A 89 -40.99 -17.84 -33.79
CA ASP A 89 -41.81 -16.79 -33.17
C ASP A 89 -43.01 -17.15 -32.28
N SER A 90 -42.79 -16.97 -30.97
CA SER A 90 -43.73 -16.21 -30.13
C SER A 90 -42.99 -15.54 -28.98
N ALA A 91 -42.74 -14.24 -29.16
CA ALA A 91 -42.29 -13.31 -28.15
C ALA A 91 -43.27 -13.25 -26.97
N ALA A 92 -42.74 -13.35 -25.74
CA ALA A 92 -43.21 -12.62 -24.56
C ALA A 92 -42.19 -12.73 -23.43
N ALA A 93 -41.40 -11.67 -23.29
CA ALA A 93 -40.92 -11.07 -22.04
C ALA A 93 -40.82 -11.98 -20.80
N GLY A 94 -39.58 -12.26 -20.38
CA GLY A 94 -39.31 -12.79 -19.05
C GLY A 94 -37.85 -13.12 -18.87
N ASP A 95 -37.13 -12.18 -18.26
CA ASP A 95 -35.82 -12.37 -17.64
C ASP A 95 -34.65 -12.70 -18.59
N ASP A 96 -34.38 -11.83 -19.57
CA ASP A 96 -32.97 -11.50 -19.80
C ASP A 96 -32.55 -10.70 -18.56
N ASP A 97 -32.12 -11.47 -17.57
CA ASP A 97 -31.49 -11.04 -16.35
C ASP A 97 -30.37 -10.09 -16.77
N ASP A 98 -30.68 -8.79 -16.76
CA ASP A 98 -29.73 -7.69 -16.67
C ASP A 98 -28.99 -7.84 -15.31
N SER A 99 -28.36 -8.99 -15.08
CA SER A 99 -27.04 -9.01 -14.45
C SER A 99 -26.20 -8.16 -15.39
N ALA A 100 -26.33 -6.84 -15.27
CA ALA A 100 -25.33 -5.90 -15.73
C ALA A 100 -24.04 -6.55 -15.28
N ASP A 101 -23.29 -7.10 -16.24
CA ASP A 101 -22.03 -7.76 -16.00
C ASP A 101 -21.35 -6.91 -14.95
N PHE A 102 -21.22 -7.46 -13.74
CA PHE A 102 -20.47 -6.77 -12.72
C PHE A 102 -19.06 -6.81 -13.27
N ILE A 103 -18.71 -5.79 -14.06
CA ILE A 103 -17.37 -5.63 -14.61
C ILE A 103 -16.55 -5.33 -13.38
N ASP A 104 -15.88 -6.38 -12.89
CA ASP A 104 -15.00 -6.25 -11.76
C ASP A 104 -13.95 -5.20 -12.09
N PRO A 105 -13.88 -4.09 -11.33
CA PRO A 105 -12.82 -3.14 -11.55
C PRO A 105 -11.46 -3.81 -11.37
N GLY A 106 -11.32 -4.82 -10.48
CA GLY A 106 -10.05 -5.42 -10.09
C GLY A 106 -9.18 -5.92 -11.25
N ASP A 107 -9.76 -6.58 -12.24
CA ASP A 107 -9.01 -7.13 -13.39
C ASP A 107 -8.30 -6.04 -14.21
N ALA A 108 -8.88 -4.83 -14.30
CA ALA A 108 -8.28 -3.72 -15.03
C ALA A 108 -7.06 -3.12 -14.33
N PHE A 109 -6.85 -3.40 -13.03
CA PHE A 109 -5.72 -2.93 -12.25
C PHE A 109 -4.53 -3.91 -12.27
N VAL A 110 -4.76 -5.16 -12.69
CA VAL A 110 -3.72 -6.19 -12.71
C VAL A 110 -2.63 -5.82 -13.71
N GLY A 111 -1.38 -5.82 -13.25
CA GLY A 111 -0.24 -5.48 -14.09
C GLY A 111 -0.03 -3.97 -14.29
N VAL A 112 -0.73 -3.12 -13.55
CA VAL A 112 -0.52 -1.67 -13.53
C VAL A 112 0.18 -1.25 -12.23
N THR A 113 1.17 -0.35 -12.34
CA THR A 113 1.87 0.20 -11.18
C THR A 113 1.26 1.53 -10.78
N TYR A 114 0.89 1.62 -9.50
CA TYR A 114 0.31 2.80 -8.90
C TYR A 114 1.33 3.45 -7.95
N CYS A 115 1.53 4.75 -8.12
CA CYS A 115 2.46 5.55 -7.33
C CYS A 115 1.70 6.41 -6.32
N ILE A 116 2.12 6.38 -5.06
CA ILE A 116 1.48 7.20 -4.02
C ILE A 116 1.75 8.69 -4.25
N ASP A 117 0.72 9.50 -4.09
CA ASP A 117 0.84 10.94 -3.96
C ASP A 117 0.89 11.32 -2.47
N TRP A 118 2.09 11.53 -1.94
CA TRP A 118 2.30 11.89 -0.54
C TRP A 118 1.63 13.22 -0.14
N ASP A 119 1.33 14.11 -1.09
CA ASP A 119 0.62 15.37 -0.80
C ASP A 119 -0.86 15.13 -0.45
N THR A 120 -1.40 13.97 -0.81
CA THR A 120 -2.78 13.56 -0.44
C THR A 120 -2.86 12.92 0.94
N VAL A 121 -1.74 12.44 1.47
CA VAL A 121 -1.72 11.64 2.69
C VAL A 121 -1.83 12.52 3.94
N THR A 122 -2.90 12.30 4.72
CA THR A 122 -3.06 12.90 6.04
C THR A 122 -2.56 11.94 7.10
N LEU A 123 -1.40 12.23 7.72
CA LEU A 123 -0.89 11.44 8.83
C LEU A 123 -1.64 11.76 10.13
N THR A 124 -2.41 10.79 10.61
CA THR A 124 -3.19 10.89 11.86
C THR A 124 -2.43 10.33 13.06
N LYS A 125 -1.46 9.44 12.83
CA LYS A 125 -0.57 8.91 13.88
C LYS A 125 0.87 8.79 13.39
N PRO A 126 1.84 9.28 14.20
CA PRO A 126 1.72 10.39 15.15
C PRO A 126 1.48 11.74 14.43
N ALA A 127 0.41 12.46 14.76
CA ALA A 127 0.11 13.76 14.15
C ALA A 127 1.27 14.79 14.34
N ASP A 128 1.88 14.83 15.52
CA ASP A 128 2.94 15.79 15.84
C ASP A 128 4.26 15.54 15.10
N PHE A 129 4.46 14.31 14.59
CA PHE A 129 5.65 13.90 13.85
C PHE A 129 5.40 13.75 12.35
N ALA A 130 4.15 14.01 11.91
CA ALA A 130 3.73 13.94 10.52
C ALA A 130 4.61 14.73 9.56
N PHE A 131 4.92 15.99 9.89
CA PHE A 131 5.71 16.86 9.04
C PHE A 131 7.11 16.31 8.78
N VAL A 132 7.77 15.78 9.82
CA VAL A 132 9.12 15.22 9.68
C VAL A 132 9.08 13.93 8.89
N MET A 133 8.08 13.08 9.12
CA MET A 133 7.86 11.86 8.35
C MET A 133 7.68 12.17 6.86
N LEU A 134 6.71 13.01 6.50
CA LEU A 134 6.45 13.37 5.11
C LEU A 134 7.65 14.05 4.44
N ALA A 135 8.39 14.89 5.17
CA ALA A 135 9.63 15.48 4.65
C ALA A 135 10.74 14.45 4.39
N THR A 136 10.70 13.30 5.07
CA THR A 136 11.72 12.25 4.99
C THR A 136 11.40 11.20 3.93
N VAL A 137 10.14 10.75 3.88
CA VAL A 137 9.69 9.68 2.96
C VAL A 137 9.03 10.22 1.70
N GLY A 138 8.58 11.48 1.70
CA GLY A 138 7.83 12.08 0.59
C GLY A 138 8.60 12.13 -0.74
N GLN A 139 9.93 12.09 -0.67
CA GLN A 139 10.80 12.07 -1.85
C GLN A 139 10.98 10.67 -2.44
N PHE A 140 10.54 9.61 -1.76
CA PHE A 140 10.63 8.23 -2.22
C PHE A 140 9.22 7.63 -2.22
N PRO A 141 8.41 7.90 -3.25
CA PRO A 141 7.05 7.37 -3.33
C PRO A 141 7.00 5.85 -3.20
N LEU A 142 5.97 5.37 -2.51
CA LEU A 142 5.62 3.95 -2.51
C LEU A 142 4.91 3.57 -3.81
N LEU A 143 5.27 2.39 -4.31
CA LEU A 143 4.67 1.77 -5.48
C LEU A 143 3.85 0.55 -5.05
N LEU A 144 2.69 0.37 -5.67
CA LEU A 144 1.84 -0.80 -5.53
C LEU A 144 1.50 -1.33 -6.91
N ASN A 145 1.59 -2.64 -7.09
CA ASN A 145 1.20 -3.31 -8.32
C ASN A 145 0.37 -4.55 -7.99
N PRO A 146 -0.96 -4.52 -8.25
CA PRO A 146 -1.80 -5.71 -8.21
C PRO A 146 -1.31 -6.71 -9.27
N THR A 147 -1.04 -7.95 -8.86
CA THR A 147 -0.56 -9.02 -9.75
C THR A 147 -1.60 -10.12 -9.98
N GLY A 148 -2.68 -10.12 -9.21
CA GLY A 148 -3.83 -10.98 -9.44
C GLY A 148 -5.02 -10.62 -8.55
N VAL A 149 -6.22 -10.92 -9.03
CA VAL A 149 -7.48 -10.76 -8.30
C VAL A 149 -8.30 -12.03 -8.47
N ALA A 150 -8.90 -12.54 -7.40
CA ALA A 150 -9.75 -13.72 -7.42
C ALA A 150 -11.05 -13.46 -6.63
N ILE A 151 -12.06 -12.92 -7.31
CA ILE A 151 -13.35 -12.52 -6.71
C ILE A 151 -14.04 -13.69 -6.01
N ALA A 152 -14.06 -14.87 -6.64
CA ALA A 152 -14.72 -16.05 -6.07
C ALA A 152 -14.12 -16.47 -4.72
N ALA A 153 -12.85 -16.14 -4.48
CA ALA A 153 -12.14 -16.37 -3.23
C ALA A 153 -12.10 -15.14 -2.31
N ASN A 154 -12.54 -13.96 -2.79
CA ASN A 154 -12.33 -12.65 -2.15
C ASN A 154 -10.85 -12.36 -1.90
N GLU A 155 -9.98 -12.67 -2.87
CA GLU A 155 -8.53 -12.56 -2.73
C GLU A 155 -7.92 -11.56 -3.71
N ILE A 156 -6.84 -10.90 -3.28
CA ILE A 156 -5.95 -10.09 -4.12
C ILE A 156 -4.49 -10.45 -3.84
N ILE A 157 -3.68 -10.44 -4.89
CA ILE A 157 -2.23 -10.57 -4.84
C ILE A 157 -1.64 -9.24 -5.28
N MET A 158 -0.71 -8.72 -4.49
CA MET A 158 -0.09 -7.42 -4.73
C MET A 158 1.39 -7.49 -4.38
N ILE A 159 2.20 -6.81 -5.17
CA ILE A 159 3.58 -6.49 -4.81
C ILE A 159 3.70 -4.98 -4.57
N GLY A 160 4.63 -4.62 -3.71
CA GLY A 160 4.96 -3.23 -3.41
C GLY A 160 6.46 -2.99 -3.46
N GLY A 161 6.85 -1.73 -3.44
CA GLY A 161 8.24 -1.33 -3.40
C GLY A 161 8.38 0.18 -3.33
N THR A 162 9.61 0.66 -3.48
CA THR A 162 9.94 2.09 -3.45
C THR A 162 10.28 2.58 -4.85
N ALA A 163 9.88 3.80 -5.16
CA ALA A 163 10.33 4.52 -6.34
C ALA A 163 11.70 5.17 -6.12
N MET A 164 12.39 5.48 -7.22
CA MET A 164 13.58 6.33 -7.18
C MET A 164 13.20 7.74 -6.71
N GLN A 165 14.16 8.44 -6.09
CA GLN A 165 13.98 9.78 -5.55
C GLN A 165 13.30 10.76 -6.52
N ASP A 166 12.24 11.41 -6.07
CA ASP A 166 11.43 12.40 -6.79
C ASP A 166 10.84 11.87 -8.12
N THR A 167 10.65 10.55 -8.22
CA THR A 167 10.03 9.89 -9.38
C THR A 167 8.91 8.95 -8.96
N CYS A 168 8.18 8.44 -9.95
CA CYS A 168 7.26 7.31 -9.78
C CYS A 168 7.79 6.04 -10.47
N SER A 169 9.09 5.96 -10.72
CA SER A 169 9.71 4.82 -11.39
C SER A 169 10.34 3.89 -10.36
N GLN A 170 10.17 2.58 -10.53
CA GLN A 170 10.68 1.58 -9.58
C GLN A 170 12.20 1.70 -9.39
N ASP A 171 12.64 1.70 -8.13
CA ASP A 171 14.06 1.56 -7.80
C ASP A 171 14.45 0.07 -7.79
N LEU A 172 15.11 -0.38 -8.87
CA LEU A 172 15.57 -1.77 -9.02
C LEU A 172 16.74 -2.14 -8.10
N THR A 173 17.29 -1.18 -7.35
CA THR A 173 18.32 -1.45 -6.32
C THR A 173 17.70 -1.83 -4.97
N MET A 174 16.40 -1.66 -4.81
CA MET A 174 15.64 -2.04 -3.63
C MET A 174 14.86 -3.32 -3.86
N PRO A 175 14.63 -4.13 -2.81
CA PRO A 175 13.81 -5.32 -2.90
C PRO A 175 12.34 -4.94 -3.11
N THR A 176 11.66 -5.68 -3.98
CA THR A 176 10.19 -5.69 -4.01
C THR A 176 9.66 -6.54 -2.88
N VAL A 177 8.62 -6.06 -2.22
CA VAL A 177 7.94 -6.78 -1.16
C VAL A 177 6.67 -7.39 -1.72
N ASN A 178 6.44 -8.66 -1.41
CA ASN A 178 5.16 -9.31 -1.68
C ASN A 178 4.35 -9.39 -0.37
N PRO A 179 3.51 -8.38 -0.03
CA PRO A 179 2.65 -8.43 1.15
C PRO A 179 1.69 -9.61 1.18
N THR A 180 1.53 -10.31 0.06
CA THR A 180 0.61 -11.43 -0.11
C THR A 180 1.32 -12.79 -0.20
N GLU A 181 2.63 -12.85 0.05
CA GLU A 181 3.42 -14.09 -0.04
C GLU A 181 2.99 -15.14 0.98
N THR A 182 2.70 -14.72 2.22
CA THR A 182 2.32 -15.63 3.31
C THR A 182 0.81 -15.77 3.45
N THR A 183 0.06 -14.70 3.17
CA THR A 183 -1.40 -14.64 3.27
C THR A 183 -1.92 -13.79 2.14
N ALA A 184 -2.84 -14.30 1.33
CA ALA A 184 -3.49 -13.50 0.29
C ALA A 184 -4.18 -12.27 0.90
N GLY A 185 -4.16 -11.15 0.18
CA GLY A 185 -4.93 -9.98 0.58
C GLY A 185 -6.41 -10.24 0.42
N THR A 186 -7.24 -9.47 1.13
CA THR A 186 -8.70 -9.56 0.98
C THR A 186 -9.20 -8.59 -0.07
N TYR A 187 -10.11 -9.05 -0.92
CA TYR A 187 -10.75 -8.24 -1.94
C TYR A 187 -12.27 -8.37 -1.88
N THR A 188 -12.95 -7.25 -1.69
CA THR A 188 -14.40 -7.14 -1.77
C THR A 188 -14.71 -5.92 -2.62
N PRO A 189 -14.93 -6.09 -3.94
CA PRO A 189 -14.99 -5.00 -4.89
C PRO A 189 -15.81 -3.78 -4.42
N PRO A 190 -15.29 -2.54 -4.57
CA PRO A 190 -13.98 -2.17 -5.12
C PRO A 190 -12.84 -2.15 -4.08
N HIS A 191 -13.11 -2.58 -2.85
CA HIS A 191 -12.23 -2.42 -1.70
C HIS A 191 -11.21 -3.55 -1.59
N PHE A 192 -9.97 -3.23 -1.22
CA PHE A 192 -8.94 -4.21 -0.91
C PHE A 192 -8.21 -3.91 0.39
N LYS A 193 -7.57 -4.96 0.93
CA LYS A 193 -6.63 -4.86 2.06
C LYS A 193 -5.50 -5.89 1.89
N VAL A 194 -4.25 -5.45 2.05
CA VAL A 194 -3.04 -6.28 1.95
C VAL A 194 -2.11 -6.04 3.14
N GLY A 195 -1.29 -7.05 3.48
CA GLY A 195 -0.44 -7.07 4.68
C GLY A 195 -1.06 -7.89 5.82
N PRO A 196 -0.42 -7.92 7.01
CA PRO A 196 0.77 -7.15 7.41
C PRO A 196 2.07 -7.68 6.79
N VAL A 197 2.98 -6.77 6.46
CA VAL A 197 4.35 -7.10 6.02
C VAL A 197 5.36 -6.09 6.55
N ASP A 198 6.61 -6.48 6.70
CA ASP A 198 7.68 -5.53 7.06
C ASP A 198 8.30 -4.96 5.78
N ILE A 199 8.49 -3.64 5.72
CA ILE A 199 9.09 -2.95 4.58
C ILE A 199 10.17 -1.96 5.03
N ASP A 200 11.19 -1.75 4.20
CA ASP A 200 12.16 -0.68 4.38
C ASP A 200 11.82 0.49 3.45
N LEU A 201 11.48 1.64 4.02
CA LEU A 201 11.32 2.88 3.26
C LEU A 201 12.69 3.51 2.99
N GLN A 202 12.92 3.93 1.75
CA GLN A 202 14.06 4.77 1.43
C GLN A 202 13.88 6.19 1.97
N THR A 203 14.98 6.77 2.43
CA THR A 203 15.08 8.15 2.90
C THR A 203 16.43 8.74 2.47
N ASN A 204 16.56 10.06 2.48
CA ASN A 204 17.86 10.70 2.23
C ASN A 204 18.95 10.32 3.25
N SER A 205 18.55 9.88 4.43
CA SER A 205 19.44 9.50 5.53
C SER A 205 19.76 8.00 5.59
N GLY A 206 19.24 7.20 4.67
CA GLY A 206 19.32 5.73 4.69
C GLY A 206 17.95 5.08 4.55
N SER A 207 17.74 3.93 5.20
CA SER A 207 16.43 3.28 5.26
C SER A 207 15.73 3.49 6.60
N MET A 208 14.41 3.39 6.59
CA MET A 208 13.55 3.41 7.76
C MET A 208 12.64 2.18 7.72
N ALA A 209 12.73 1.32 8.73
CA ALA A 209 11.91 0.11 8.80
C ALA A 209 10.48 0.44 9.23
N LEU A 210 9.51 -0.12 8.52
CA LEU A 210 8.10 -0.15 8.85
C LEU A 210 7.72 -1.59 9.15
N PHE A 211 7.19 -1.83 10.34
CA PHE A 211 6.77 -3.15 10.78
C PHE A 211 5.25 -3.30 10.72
N ASN A 212 4.82 -4.52 10.39
CA ASN A 212 3.40 -4.87 10.26
C ASN A 212 2.63 -3.88 9.38
N PHE A 213 3.26 -3.42 8.30
CA PHE A 213 2.69 -2.48 7.36
C PHE A 213 1.49 -3.10 6.64
N MET A 214 0.38 -2.38 6.66
CA MET A 214 -0.86 -2.73 5.98
C MET A 214 -1.27 -1.58 5.06
N VAL A 215 -1.86 -1.96 3.92
CA VAL A 215 -2.46 -1.03 2.97
C VAL A 215 -3.89 -1.45 2.70
N GLU A 216 -4.81 -0.51 2.77
CA GLU A 216 -6.19 -0.67 2.32
C GLU A 216 -6.60 0.52 1.45
N GLY A 217 -7.58 0.31 0.58
CA GLY A 217 -8.09 1.36 -0.30
C GLY A 217 -9.17 0.85 -1.25
N ASP A 218 -9.66 1.77 -2.09
CA ASP A 218 -10.69 1.50 -3.08
C ASP A 218 -10.16 1.72 -4.50
N PHE A 219 -10.42 0.76 -5.38
CA PHE A 219 -10.17 0.88 -6.81
C PHE A 219 -11.17 1.84 -7.48
N SER A 220 -10.69 2.81 -8.27
CA SER A 220 -11.54 3.65 -9.12
C SER A 220 -12.21 2.83 -10.23
N GLY A 221 -13.41 3.25 -10.66
CA GLY A 221 -14.14 2.55 -11.73
C GLY A 221 -13.49 2.62 -13.12
N ASP A 222 -12.47 3.48 -13.30
CA ASP A 222 -11.76 3.68 -14.57
C ASP A 222 -10.31 3.14 -14.56
N ALA A 223 -9.93 2.41 -13.51
CA ALA A 223 -8.58 1.89 -13.32
C ALA A 223 -7.44 2.90 -13.22
N SER A 224 -7.75 4.20 -13.16
CA SER A 224 -6.72 5.25 -13.12
C SER A 224 -6.09 5.42 -11.73
N GLN A 225 -6.82 5.08 -10.67
CA GLN A 225 -6.42 5.42 -9.30
C GLN A 225 -6.88 4.42 -8.25
N ILE A 226 -6.10 4.32 -7.18
CA ILE A 226 -6.51 3.81 -5.88
C ILE A 226 -6.79 5.03 -4.99
N ARG A 227 -7.93 5.04 -4.29
CA ARG A 227 -8.39 6.17 -3.47
C ARG A 227 -8.74 5.73 -2.06
N ASN A 228 -8.96 6.71 -1.18
CA ASN A 228 -9.32 6.50 0.23
C ASN A 228 -8.33 5.57 0.93
N GLY A 229 -7.06 5.68 0.56
CA GLY A 229 -6.02 4.83 1.06
C GLY A 229 -5.77 5.02 2.54
N VAL A 230 -5.66 3.90 3.26
CA VAL A 230 -5.15 3.91 4.62
C VAL A 230 -3.87 3.09 4.67
N LEU A 231 -2.84 3.71 5.23
CA LEU A 231 -1.54 3.13 5.50
C LEU A 231 -1.39 2.96 7.01
N GLU A 232 -1.14 1.75 7.49
CA GLU A 232 -0.97 1.50 8.92
C GLU A 232 0.27 0.66 9.20
N GLY A 233 0.87 0.82 10.38
CA GLY A 233 1.98 0.00 10.84
C GLY A 233 2.70 0.61 12.03
N ALA A 234 3.93 0.19 12.25
CA ALA A 234 4.83 0.76 13.25
C ALA A 234 6.13 1.21 12.59
N ILE A 235 6.53 2.47 12.76
CA ILE A 235 7.77 2.99 12.17
C ILE A 235 8.89 2.93 13.19
N ASP A 236 10.07 2.44 12.79
CA ASP A 236 11.31 2.60 13.54
C ASP A 236 11.76 4.06 13.54
N ILE A 237 11.68 4.69 14.70
CA ILE A 237 12.10 6.07 14.95
C ILE A 237 13.33 6.14 15.83
N THR A 238 14.16 5.10 15.89
CA THR A 238 15.34 5.05 16.79
C THR A 238 16.24 6.27 16.64
N ALA A 239 16.51 6.71 15.40
CA ALA A 239 17.31 7.92 15.13
C ALA A 239 16.66 9.22 15.64
N TYR A 240 15.35 9.17 15.89
CA TYR A 240 14.46 10.28 16.15
C TYR A 240 13.81 10.21 17.54
N ALA A 241 14.06 9.13 18.29
CA ALA A 241 13.42 8.83 19.55
C ALA A 241 13.61 9.95 20.59
N SER A 242 14.78 10.59 20.57
CA SER A 242 15.12 11.70 21.46
C SER A 242 14.18 12.91 21.37
N PHE A 243 13.42 13.07 20.28
CA PHE A 243 12.39 14.09 20.18
C PHE A 243 10.98 13.48 20.08
N ALA A 244 10.80 12.38 19.34
CA ALA A 244 9.48 11.81 19.07
C ALA A 244 8.89 11.09 20.30
N CYS A 245 9.75 10.63 21.22
CA CYS A 245 9.34 9.94 22.43
C CYS A 245 9.19 10.86 23.65
N ASN A 246 9.39 12.17 23.48
CA ASN A 246 9.25 13.14 24.55
C ASN A 246 7.76 13.42 24.81
N GLY A 247 7.21 12.80 25.85
CA GLY A 247 5.82 12.97 26.25
C GLY A 247 5.46 12.12 27.46
N THR A 248 4.29 12.32 28.04
CA THR A 248 3.76 11.44 29.09
C THR A 248 2.26 11.24 28.91
N PRO A 249 1.79 10.02 28.58
CA PRO A 249 2.61 8.83 28.27
C PRO A 249 3.43 9.03 26.99
N SER A 250 4.58 8.36 26.90
CA SER A 250 5.36 8.36 25.66
C SER A 250 4.58 7.59 24.60
N PRO A 251 4.48 8.10 23.36
CA PRO A 251 3.85 7.35 22.26
C PRO A 251 4.75 6.23 21.73
N CYS A 252 5.99 6.14 22.22
CA CYS A 252 6.97 5.16 21.77
C CYS A 252 6.91 3.85 22.55
N TYR A 253 7.22 2.76 21.84
CA TYR A 253 7.34 1.42 22.38
C TYR A 253 8.49 0.66 21.71
N PRO A 254 8.99 -0.46 22.28
CA PRO A 254 10.01 -1.28 21.62
C PRO A 254 9.52 -1.82 20.27
N CYS A 255 10.33 -1.72 19.22
CA CYS A 255 9.97 -2.27 17.91
C CYS A 255 9.77 -3.80 17.95
N PRO A 256 8.96 -4.38 17.03
CA PRO A 256 8.72 -5.82 16.96
C PRO A 256 9.99 -6.68 16.82
N SER A 257 11.03 -6.15 16.18
CA SER A 257 12.35 -6.78 16.08
C SER A 257 13.08 -6.93 17.43
N GLY A 258 12.60 -6.27 18.49
CA GLY A 258 13.21 -6.22 19.81
C GLY A 258 14.33 -5.19 19.94
N THR A 259 14.73 -4.52 18.85
CA THR A 259 15.73 -3.45 18.84
C THR A 259 15.11 -2.14 18.40
N GLY A 260 15.49 -1.03 19.04
CA GLY A 260 15.06 0.30 18.62
C GLY A 260 13.83 0.84 19.37
N GLN A 261 13.24 1.90 18.83
CA GLN A 261 12.02 2.54 19.33
C GLN A 261 11.07 2.75 18.16
N CYS A 262 9.84 2.29 18.32
CA CYS A 262 8.78 2.39 17.33
C CYS A 262 7.65 3.29 17.81
N ILE A 263 6.91 3.81 16.84
CA ILE A 263 5.68 4.57 17.04
C ILE A 263 4.63 4.12 16.04
N ASP A 264 3.37 4.13 16.45
CA ASP A 264 2.25 3.79 15.56
C ASP A 264 2.16 4.78 14.40
N PHE A 265 2.09 4.24 13.20
CA PHE A 265 1.91 4.98 11.96
C PHE A 265 0.50 4.79 11.43
N ARG A 266 -0.14 5.90 11.07
CA ARG A 266 -1.39 5.88 10.33
C ARG A 266 -1.47 7.07 9.39
N GLY A 267 -1.52 6.80 8.10
CA GLY A 267 -1.84 7.75 7.04
C GLY A 267 -3.21 7.46 6.46
N GLU A 268 -4.01 8.49 6.23
CA GLU A 268 -5.35 8.41 5.64
C GLU A 268 -5.41 9.26 4.37
N ASP A 269 -6.49 9.08 3.60
CA ASP A 269 -6.77 9.81 2.36
C ASP A 269 -5.69 9.64 1.27
N ALA A 270 -4.88 8.59 1.36
CA ALA A 270 -3.85 8.33 0.37
C ALA A 270 -4.46 8.03 -1.01
N VAL A 271 -3.92 8.67 -2.04
CA VAL A 271 -4.24 8.41 -3.44
C VAL A 271 -3.01 7.83 -4.11
N TRP A 272 -3.19 6.73 -4.84
CA TRP A 272 -2.20 6.26 -5.79
C TRP A 272 -2.72 6.43 -7.21
N SER A 273 -1.88 6.92 -8.10
CA SER A 273 -2.21 7.10 -9.51
C SER A 273 -1.37 6.17 -10.37
N ASP A 274 -1.98 5.66 -11.45
CA ASP A 274 -1.25 4.93 -12.50
C ASP A 274 -0.07 5.78 -13.00
N ASN A 275 1.13 5.22 -12.92
CA ASN A 275 2.36 5.89 -13.36
C ASN A 275 2.68 5.67 -14.86
N GLY A 276 1.93 4.79 -15.54
CA GLY A 276 2.12 4.44 -16.94
C GLY A 276 3.33 3.56 -17.26
N GLU A 277 4.03 3.03 -16.25
CA GLU A 277 5.23 2.20 -16.45
C GLU A 277 4.93 0.71 -16.68
N GLY A 278 3.67 0.29 -16.50
CA GLY A 278 3.27 -1.12 -16.57
C GLY A 278 3.57 -1.86 -15.27
N PRO A 279 3.79 -3.20 -15.29
CA PRO A 279 3.97 -3.99 -14.07
C PRO A 279 5.36 -3.80 -13.47
N MET A 280 5.45 -3.92 -12.13
CA MET A 280 6.73 -3.89 -11.43
C MET A 280 7.55 -5.15 -11.74
N THR A 281 8.87 -5.01 -11.75
CA THR A 281 9.79 -6.14 -11.87
C THR A 281 10.16 -6.66 -10.48
N PRO A 282 9.89 -7.93 -10.14
CA PRO A 282 10.32 -8.49 -8.87
C PRO A 282 11.85 -8.46 -8.71
N THR A 283 12.32 -7.96 -7.57
CA THR A 283 13.73 -7.95 -7.18
C THR A 283 13.89 -8.71 -5.86
N GLN A 284 14.98 -9.48 -5.74
CA GLN A 284 15.36 -10.24 -4.53
C GLN A 284 16.35 -9.45 -3.69
#